data_AF-A0A7X7AKJ5-F1
#
_entry.id   AF-A0A7X7AKJ5-F1
#
_cell.length_a   1.000
_cell.length_b   1.000
_cell.length_c   1.000
_cell.angle_alpha   90.00
_cell.angle_beta   90.00
_cell.angle_gamma   90.00
#
_symmetry.space_group_name_H-M   'P 1'
#
loop_
_entity.id
_entity.type
_entity.pdbx_description
1 polymer ?
#
loop_
_entity_poly.entity_id
_entity_poly.type
_entity_poly.pdbx_seq_one_letter_code
_entity_poly.pdbx_strand_id
1 'polypeptide(L)' 'MNHPDTPEATPDFSSDPARIIEQLATELAVRPAQIAATVQLLDEGATVPFIARYRKEVTGGLDDTV' A
#
# COMPACT_ATOMS: atom_id res chain seq x y z
N MET A 1 45.43 12.07 3.76
CA MET A 1 44.30 11.12 3.74
C MET A 1 43.00 11.90 3.80
N ASN A 2 42.43 12.31 2.66
CA ASN A 2 41.07 12.86 2.61
C ASN A 2 40.21 11.84 1.87
N HIS A 3 39.35 11.15 2.61
CA HIS A 3 38.28 10.35 2.02
C HIS A 3 37.14 11.33 1.70
N PRO A 4 36.69 11.48 0.45
CA PRO A 4 35.47 12.22 0.19
C PRO A 4 34.32 11.44 0.84
N ASP A 5 33.62 12.10 1.76
CA ASP A 5 32.37 11.62 2.33
C ASP A 5 31.41 11.34 1.16
N THR A 6 31.16 10.06 0.92
CA THR A 6 30.21 9.63 -0.10
C THR A 6 28.83 10.07 0.38
N PRO A 7 27.97 10.69 -0.45
CA PRO A 7 26.59 10.86 -0.06
C PRO A 7 25.98 9.45 0.03
N GLU A 8 25.88 8.90 1.25
CA GLU A 8 25.05 7.74 1.51
C GLU A 8 23.64 8.14 1.09
N ALA A 9 23.23 7.67 -0.08
CA ALA A 9 21.85 7.63 -0.49
C ALA A 9 21.12 6.70 0.48
N THR A 10 20.79 7.24 1.65
CA THR A 10 19.84 6.63 2.57
C THR A 10 18.55 6.48 1.77
N PRO A 11 18.04 5.24 1.55
CA PRO A 11 16.75 5.06 0.96
C PRO A 11 15.74 5.76 1.88
N ASP A 12 15.17 6.84 1.37
CA ASP A 12 14.15 7.61 2.07
C ASP A 12 12.89 6.73 2.19
N PHE A 13 12.78 6.01 3.30
CA PHE A 13 11.57 5.30 3.70
C PHE A 13 10.51 6.28 4.23
N SER A 14 10.53 7.54 3.81
CA SER A 14 9.41 8.46 4.00
C SER A 14 8.26 7.94 3.15
N SER A 15 7.53 6.99 3.73
CA SER A 15 6.44 6.25 3.14
C SER A 15 5.29 7.19 2.86
N ASP A 16 5.35 7.91 1.74
CA ASP A 16 4.21 8.66 1.23
C ASP A 16 3.07 7.65 1.00
N PRO A 17 1.96 7.71 1.76
CA PRO A 17 0.89 6.73 1.63
C PRO A 17 0.33 6.71 0.19
N ALA A 18 0.35 7.87 -0.48
CA ALA A 18 -0.04 7.98 -1.88
C ALA A 18 0.89 7.19 -2.83
N ARG A 19 2.21 7.22 -2.65
CA ARG A 19 3.13 6.43 -3.48
C ARG A 19 2.96 4.94 -3.24
N ILE A 20 2.79 4.53 -1.99
CA ILE A 20 2.56 3.11 -1.64
C ILE A 20 1.25 2.62 -2.27
N ILE A 21 0.19 3.41 -2.19
CA ILE A 21 -1.11 3.09 -2.78
C ILE A 21 -0.99 2.90 -4.30
N GLU A 22 -0.32 3.80 -5.01
CA GLU A 22 -0.11 3.73 -6.46
C GLU A 22 0.73 2.50 -6.87
N GLN A 23 1.80 2.25 -6.12
CA GLN A 23 2.69 1.11 -6.34
C GLN A 23 1.95 -0.22 -6.15
N LEU A 24 1.24 -0.40 -5.02
CA LEU A 24 0.43 -1.59 -4.74
C LEU A 24 -0.70 -1.78 -5.76
N ALA A 25 -1.34 -0.69 -6.18
CA ALA A 25 -2.39 -0.73 -7.19
C ALA A 25 -1.84 -1.26 -8.53
N THR A 26 -0.64 -0.82 -8.92
CA THR A 26 0.03 -1.28 -10.13
C THR A 26 0.43 -2.75 -10.04
N GLU A 27 1.04 -3.16 -8.93
CA GLU A 27 1.49 -4.55 -8.72
C GLU A 27 0.33 -5.55 -8.65
N LEU A 28 -0.77 -5.16 -8.02
CA LEU A 28 -1.97 -5.99 -7.89
C LEU A 28 -2.95 -5.82 -9.06
N ALA A 29 -2.61 -4.99 -10.06
CA ALA A 29 -3.46 -4.65 -11.21
C ALA A 29 -4.87 -4.19 -10.81
N VAL A 30 -4.96 -3.39 -9.74
CA VAL A 30 -6.22 -2.87 -9.18
C VAL A 30 -6.19 -1.35 -9.18
N ARG A 31 -7.33 -0.73 -8.90
CA ARG A 31 -7.39 0.74 -8.86
C ARG A 31 -6.82 1.26 -7.53
N PRO A 32 -6.09 2.38 -7.53
CA PRO A 32 -5.61 3.06 -6.32
C PRO A 32 -6.71 3.28 -5.28
N ALA A 33 -7.92 3.61 -5.73
CA ALA A 33 -9.10 3.78 -4.88
C ALA A 33 -9.47 2.51 -4.08
N GLN A 34 -9.22 1.31 -4.63
CA GLN A 34 -9.49 0.04 -3.95
C GLN A 34 -8.48 -0.18 -2.82
N ILE A 35 -7.20 0.14 -3.07
CA ILE A 35 -6.16 0.09 -2.02
C ILE A 35 -6.43 1.14 -0.95
N ALA A 36 -6.79 2.37 -1.34
CA ALA A 36 -7.12 3.44 -0.38
C ALA A 36 -8.32 3.09 0.52
N ALA A 37 -9.35 2.41 -0.03
CA ALA A 37 -10.48 1.90 0.74
C ALA A 37 -10.03 0.80 1.72
N THR A 38 -9.19 -0.13 1.27
CA THR A 38 -8.60 -1.16 2.14
C THR A 38 -7.75 -0.55 3.26
N VAL A 39 -6.91 0.45 2.96
CA VAL A 39 -6.10 1.16 3.97
C VAL A 39 -6.96 1.86 5.00
N GLN A 40 -8.04 2.53 4.60
CA GLN A 40 -9.00 3.12 5.56
C GLN A 40 -9.61 2.07 6.48
N LEU A 41 -10.05 0.93 5.93
CA LEU A 41 -10.61 -0.16 6.73
C LEU A 41 -9.59 -0.71 7.73
N LEU A 42 -8.31 -0.82 7.35
CA LEU A 42 -7.23 -1.23 8.24
C LEU A 42 -7.02 -0.21 9.37
N ASP A 43 -7.09 1.09 9.07
CA ASP A 43 -6.99 2.18 10.05
C ASP A 43 -8.17 2.15 11.04
N GLU A 44 -9.36 1.79 10.57
CA GLU A 44 -10.56 1.56 11.40
C GLU A 44 -10.47 0.26 12.25
N GLY A 45 -9.40 -0.51 12.12
CA GLY A 45 -9.16 -1.74 12.89
C GLY A 45 -9.70 -3.01 12.25
N ALA A 46 -10.14 -2.97 11.00
CA ALA A 46 -10.46 -4.17 10.25
C ALA A 46 -9.18 -4.97 9.94
N THR A 47 -9.31 -6.28 9.78
CA THR A 47 -8.19 -7.15 9.44
C THR A 47 -8.27 -7.57 7.97
N VAL A 48 -7.12 -7.85 7.36
CA VAL A 48 -7.02 -8.36 5.97
C VAL A 48 -8.02 -9.49 5.67
N PRO A 49 -8.13 -10.58 6.46
CA PRO A 49 -9.10 -11.65 6.19
C PRO A 49 -10.57 -11.20 6.30
N PHE A 50 -10.86 -10.20 7.14
CA PHE A 50 -12.20 -9.63 7.26
C PHE A 50 -12.54 -8.77 6.03
N ILE A 51 -11.60 -7.94 5.57
CA ILE A 51 -11.77 -7.06 4.41
C ILE A 51 -11.96 -7.90 3.14
N ALA A 52 -11.12 -8.92 2.92
CA ALA A 52 -11.21 -9.82 1.76
C ALA A 52 -12.55 -10.57 1.70
N ARG A 53 -13.10 -10.95 2.86
CA ARG A 53 -14.33 -11.76 2.95
C ARG A 53 -15.63 -10.94 2.96
N TYR A 54 -15.63 -9.76 3.58
CA TYR A 54 -16.86 -9.01 3.88
C TYR A 54 -16.91 -7.61 3.26
N ARG A 55 -15.85 -7.16 2.58
CA ARG A 55 -15.79 -5.81 2.00
C ARG A 55 -15.50 -5.79 0.49
N LYS A 56 -15.85 -6.86 -0.23
CA LYS A 56 -15.76 -6.90 -1.71
C LYS A 56 -16.53 -5.77 -2.39
N GLU A 57 -17.70 -5.39 -1.88
CA GLU A 57 -18.48 -4.30 -2.47
C GLU A 57 -17.84 -2.92 -2.26
N VAL A 58 -17.15 -2.71 -1.14
CA VAL A 58 -16.50 -1.44 -0.78
C VAL A 58 -15.14 -1.30 -1.45
N THR A 59 -14.40 -2.41 -1.60
CA THR A 59 -13.12 -2.46 -2.31
C THR A 59 -13.28 -2.71 -3.81
N GLY A 60 -14.50 -2.72 -4.35
CA GLY A 60 -14.76 -2.92 -5.79
C GLY A 60 -14.37 -4.30 -6.32
N GLY A 61 -14.40 -5.32 -5.48
CA GLY A 61 -14.15 -6.73 -5.81
C GLY A 61 -12.72 -7.19 -5.53
N LEU A 62 -11.93 -6.42 -4.77
CA LEU A 62 -10.58 -6.81 -4.38
C LEU A 62 -10.63 -8.11 -3.58
N ASP A 63 -9.97 -9.15 -4.07
CA ASP A 63 -9.99 -10.50 -3.52
C ASP A 63 -8.55 -10.99 -3.35
N ASP A 64 -8.25 -11.59 -2.19
CA ASP A 64 -6.91 -12.10 -1.85
C ASP A 64 -6.62 -13.49 -2.47
N THR A 65 -7.60 -14.06 -3.17
CA THR A 65 -7.61 -15.46 -3.65
C THR A 65 -7.00 -15.65 -5.04
N VAL A 66 -5.92 -14.93 -5.36
CA VAL A 66 -5.06 -15.26 -6.51
C VAL A 66 -4.04 -16.32 -6.16
#